data_AF-A0A929XCD6-F1
#
_entry.id   AF-A0A929XCD6-F1
#
_cell.length_a   1.000
_cell.length_b   1.000
_cell.length_c   1.000
_cell.angle_alpha   90.00
_cell.angle_beta   90.00
_cell.angle_gamma   90.00
#
_symmetry.space_group_name_H-M   'P 1'
#
loop_
_entity.id
_entity.type
_entity.pdbx_description
1 polymer ?
#
loop_
_entity_poly.entity_id
_entity_poly.type
_entity_poly.pdbx_seq_one_letter_code
_entity_poly.pdbx_strand_id
1 'polypeptide(L)'
;MNIYEETKFIMKKYNVHANKKLGQNFLFDEQALDSITNEVTTEDTIIEIGPGLGTLTAILLQKAKKVIAVELDPNMVEIISERFKMYDNIEIINEDILKLDINKLAPKAKVVANLPYYITTSIVTELI
;
A
#
# COMPACT_ATOMS: atom_id res chain seq x y z
N MET A 1 20.70 -2.34 4.06
CA MET A 1 19.98 -3.37 3.28
C MET A 1 19.21 -2.62 2.20
N ASN A 2 19.26 -3.04 0.93
CA ASN A 2 18.46 -2.39 -0.12
C ASN A 2 17.01 -2.92 -0.09
N ILE A 3 16.11 -2.27 -0.81
CA ILE A 3 14.67 -2.60 -0.79
C ILE A 3 14.41 -4.05 -1.24
N TYR A 4 15.17 -4.53 -2.20
CA TYR A 4 15.06 -5.90 -2.70
C TYR A 4 15.38 -6.96 -1.63
N GLU A 5 16.50 -6.78 -0.91
CA GLU A 5 16.90 -7.66 0.18
C GLU A 5 15.92 -7.58 1.35
N GLU A 6 15.39 -6.39 1.66
CA GLU A 6 14.32 -6.25 2.67
C GLU A 6 13.07 -7.02 2.27
N THR A 7 12.63 -6.88 1.02
CA THR A 7 11.46 -7.58 0.48
C THR A 7 11.63 -9.09 0.61
N LYS A 8 12.78 -9.63 0.20
CA LYS A 8 13.11 -11.05 0.36
C LYS A 8 13.13 -11.50 1.82
N PHE A 9 13.71 -10.67 2.69
CA PHE A 9 13.76 -10.97 4.12
C PHE A 9 12.35 -11.09 4.71
N ILE A 10 11.46 -10.14 4.41
CA ILE A 10 10.06 -10.16 4.88
C ILE A 10 9.34 -11.40 4.34
N MET A 11 9.45 -11.67 3.03
CA MET A 11 8.84 -12.87 2.43
C MET A 11 9.29 -14.15 3.14
N LYS A 12 10.58 -14.26 3.46
CA LYS A 12 11.12 -15.42 4.19
C LYS A 12 10.67 -15.46 5.65
N LYS A 13 10.68 -14.33 6.36
CA LYS A 13 10.28 -14.21 7.77
C LYS A 13 8.84 -14.68 7.97
N TYR A 14 7.95 -14.27 7.08
CA TYR A 14 6.51 -14.55 7.14
C TYR A 14 6.06 -15.74 6.28
N ASN A 15 7.00 -16.44 5.64
CA ASN A 15 6.71 -17.55 4.72
C ASN A 15 5.67 -17.18 3.64
N VAL A 16 5.80 -15.97 3.08
CA VAL A 16 4.90 -15.43 2.06
C VAL A 16 5.36 -15.84 0.67
N HIS A 17 4.40 -16.27 -0.14
CA HIS A 17 4.56 -16.44 -1.57
C HIS A 17 3.57 -15.53 -2.29
N ALA A 18 4.01 -14.87 -3.36
CA ALA A 18 3.14 -14.02 -4.17
C ALA A 18 1.95 -14.84 -4.70
N ASN A 19 0.74 -14.43 -4.34
CA ASN A 19 -0.48 -15.08 -4.76
C ASN A 19 -0.88 -14.61 -6.17
N LYS A 20 -0.62 -15.44 -7.17
CA LYS A 20 -0.97 -15.17 -8.57
C LYS A 20 -2.46 -14.90 -8.79
N LYS A 21 -3.35 -15.52 -7.99
CA LYS A 21 -4.81 -15.31 -8.12
C LYS A 21 -5.24 -13.91 -7.70
N LEU A 22 -4.49 -13.31 -6.78
CA LEU A 22 -4.68 -11.92 -6.34
C LEU A 22 -3.84 -10.93 -7.18
N GLY A 23 -3.03 -11.44 -8.13
CA GLY A 23 -2.11 -10.65 -8.95
C GLY A 23 -1.04 -9.91 -8.17
N GLN A 24 -0.63 -10.44 -7.01
CA GLN A 24 0.42 -9.85 -6.18
C GLN A 24 1.75 -9.78 -6.94
N ASN A 25 2.25 -8.56 -7.10
CA ASN A 25 3.60 -8.26 -7.58
C ASN A 25 4.21 -7.26 -6.61
N PHE A 26 5.21 -7.69 -5.84
CA PHE A 26 5.81 -6.83 -4.82
C PHE A 26 6.79 -5.85 -5.45
N LEU A 27 6.57 -4.56 -5.21
CA LEU A 27 7.39 -3.47 -5.73
C LEU A 27 8.71 -3.37 -4.95
N PHE A 28 9.83 -3.45 -5.67
CA PHE A 28 11.18 -3.28 -5.12
C PHE A 28 12.07 -2.37 -5.99
N ASP A 29 11.49 -1.73 -7.00
CA ASP A 29 12.17 -0.76 -7.86
C ASP A 29 12.19 0.61 -7.17
N GLU A 30 13.39 1.07 -6.81
CA GLU A 30 13.59 2.33 -6.10
C GLU A 30 13.17 3.55 -6.94
N GLN A 31 13.39 3.53 -8.26
CA GLN A 31 13.02 4.65 -9.13
C GLN A 31 11.49 4.77 -9.26
N ALA A 32 10.80 3.64 -9.34
CA ALA A 32 9.34 3.63 -9.35
C ALA A 32 8.78 4.15 -8.01
N LEU A 33 9.34 3.73 -6.88
CA LEU A 33 8.94 4.20 -5.55
C LEU A 33 9.18 5.71 -5.38
N ASP A 34 10.33 6.21 -5.84
CA ASP A 34 10.62 7.64 -5.83
C ASP A 34 9.65 8.42 -6.72
N SER A 35 9.37 7.91 -7.92
CA SER A 35 8.40 8.55 -8.83
C SER A 35 6.98 8.58 -8.29
N ILE A 36 6.55 7.57 -7.51
CA ILE A 36 5.22 7.54 -6.88
C ILE A 36 5.16 8.54 -5.71
N THR A 37 6.28 8.73 -5.00
CA THR A 37 6.31 9.43 -3.71
C THR A 37 6.93 10.84 -3.80
N ASN A 38 7.23 11.34 -4.99
CA ASN A 38 7.89 12.62 -5.21
C ASN A 38 6.98 13.84 -4.89
N GLU A 39 5.67 13.70 -5.08
CA GLU A 39 4.68 14.76 -4.83
C GLU A 39 3.99 14.63 -3.47
N VAL A 40 4.43 13.68 -2.63
CA VAL A 40 3.89 13.47 -1.29
C VAL A 40 4.55 14.44 -0.30
N THR A 41 3.73 15.10 0.49
CA THR A 41 4.12 16.10 1.48
C THR A 41 3.58 15.76 2.87
N THR A 42 4.12 16.40 3.90
CA THR A 42 3.73 16.20 5.30
C THR A 42 2.33 16.72 5.64
N GLU A 43 1.64 17.36 4.69
CA GLU A 43 0.24 17.79 4.82
C GLU A 43 -0.74 16.75 4.27
N ASP A 44 -0.25 15.82 3.45
CA ASP A 44 -1.10 14.88 2.71
C ASP A 44 -1.63 13.75 3.59
N THR A 45 -2.92 13.43 3.39
CA THR A 45 -3.46 12.12 3.73
C THR A 45 -3.43 11.25 2.49
N ILE A 46 -2.83 10.07 2.61
CA ILE A 46 -2.67 9.13 1.51
C ILE A 46 -3.57 7.92 1.74
N ILE A 47 -4.29 7.51 0.70
CA ILE A 47 -4.92 6.18 0.64
C ILE A 47 -4.03 5.30 -0.24
N GLU A 48 -3.47 4.25 0.34
CA GLU A 48 -2.71 3.23 -0.37
C GLU A 48 -3.59 2.01 -0.65
N ILE A 49 -3.77 1.66 -1.92
CA ILE A 49 -4.54 0.47 -2.33
C ILE A 49 -3.57 -0.68 -2.58
N GLY A 50 -3.77 -1.80 -1.87
CA GLY A 50 -2.97 -3.01 -2.02
C GLY A 50 -1.51 -2.84 -1.58
N PRO A 51 -1.26 -2.49 -0.29
CA PRO A 51 0.10 -2.29 0.25
C PRO A 51 0.98 -3.55 0.15
N GLY A 52 0.40 -4.75 0.11
CA GLY A 52 1.15 -6.01 0.06
C GLY A 52 2.09 -6.14 1.27
N LEU A 53 3.40 -6.22 1.01
CA LEU A 53 4.41 -6.30 2.09
C LEU A 53 4.69 -4.94 2.76
N GLY A 54 4.11 -3.85 2.25
CA GLY A 54 4.24 -2.51 2.78
C GLY A 54 5.50 -1.76 2.35
N THR A 55 6.12 -2.13 1.23
CA THR A 55 7.33 -1.46 0.74
C THR A 55 7.08 0.03 0.44
N LEU A 56 6.00 0.33 -0.28
CA LEU A 56 5.59 1.70 -0.55
C LEU A 56 5.06 2.38 0.73
N THR A 57 4.25 1.67 1.52
CA THR A 57 3.78 2.14 2.84
C THR A 57 4.92 2.68 3.72
N ALA A 58 6.05 1.97 3.80
CA ALA A 58 7.19 2.39 4.60
C ALA A 58 7.73 3.77 4.21
N ILE A 59 7.74 4.09 2.91
CA ILE A 59 8.18 5.39 2.39
C ILE A 59 7.11 6.46 2.65
N LEU A 60 5.84 6.12 2.42
CA LEU A 60 4.72 7.04 2.65
C LEU A 60 4.62 7.48 4.11
N LEU A 61 4.83 6.57 5.07
CA LEU A 61 4.77 6.89 6.49
C LEU A 61 5.82 7.90 6.95
N GLN A 62 6.93 8.03 6.21
CA GLN A 62 7.97 9.02 6.47
C GLN A 62 7.68 10.38 5.84
N LYS A 63 6.83 10.44 4.81
CA LYS A 63 6.58 11.64 4.00
C LYS A 63 5.21 12.27 4.26
N ALA A 64 4.20 11.47 4.55
CA ALA A 64 2.80 11.89 4.65
C ALA A 64 2.35 12.16 6.09
N LYS A 65 1.31 12.98 6.23
CA LYS A 65 0.64 13.22 7.51
C LYS A 65 -0.02 11.97 8.06
N LYS A 66 -0.71 11.23 7.19
CA LYS A 66 -1.48 10.01 7.51
C LYS A 66 -1.50 9.10 6.29
N VAL A 67 -1.37 7.79 6.53
CA VAL A 67 -1.53 6.76 5.50
C VAL A 67 -2.68 5.84 5.90
N ILE A 68 -3.63 5.64 4.98
CA ILE A 68 -4.74 4.70 5.11
C ILE A 68 -4.48 3.58 4.10
N ALA A 69 -4.07 2.41 4.59
CA ALA A 69 -3.73 1.26 3.76
C ALA A 69 -4.95 0.33 3.66
N VAL A 70 -5.47 0.13 2.45
CA VAL A 70 -6.60 -0.77 2.16
C VAL A 70 -6.07 -2.03 1.50
N GLU A 71 -6.24 -3.17 2.16
CA GLU A 71 -5.70 -4.45 1.72
C GLU A 71 -6.78 -5.54 1.74
N LEU A 72 -6.83 -6.33 0.66
CA LEU A 72 -7.78 -7.41 0.51
C LEU A 72 -7.28 -8.70 1.18
N ASP A 73 -5.98 -8.98 1.10
CA ASP A 73 -5.38 -10.21 1.64
C ASP A 73 -5.15 -10.09 3.17
N PRO A 74 -5.88 -10.85 4.00
CA PRO A 74 -5.75 -10.79 5.45
C PRO A 74 -4.34 -11.18 5.94
N ASN A 75 -3.59 -12.00 5.18
CA ASN A 75 -2.21 -12.32 5.55
C ASN A 75 -1.30 -11.10 5.42
N MET A 76 -1.52 -10.28 4.38
CA MET A 76 -0.76 -9.05 4.19
C MET A 76 -1.08 -8.05 5.28
N VAL A 77 -2.37 -7.93 5.65
CA VAL A 77 -2.84 -7.09 6.77
C VAL A 77 -2.11 -7.42 8.07
N GLU A 78 -1.97 -8.71 8.41
CA GLU A 78 -1.24 -9.12 9.62
C GLU A 78 0.24 -8.66 9.57
N ILE A 79 0.88 -8.84 8.42
CA ILE A 79 2.29 -8.45 8.21
C ILE A 79 2.48 -6.94 8.35
N ILE A 80 1.67 -6.13 7.65
CA ILE A 80 1.81 -4.68 7.71
C ILE A 80 1.39 -4.12 9.08
N SER A 81 0.44 -4.76 9.76
CA SER A 81 0.06 -4.40 11.13
C SER A 81 1.20 -4.64 12.11
N GLU A 82 1.90 -5.79 12.04
CA GLU A 82 3.06 -6.03 12.89
C GLU A 82 4.24 -5.09 12.53
N ARG A 83 4.51 -4.94 11.23
CA ARG A 83 5.64 -4.14 10.72
C ARG A 83 5.52 -2.67 11.12
N PHE A 84 4.30 -2.12 11.09
CA PHE A 84 4.05 -0.70 11.34
C PHE A 84 3.38 -0.42 12.69
N LYS A 85 3.34 -1.38 13.61
CA LYS A 85 2.71 -1.22 14.94
C LYS A 85 3.20 -0.03 15.78
N MET A 86 4.40 0.48 15.49
CA MET A 86 5.02 1.61 16.18
C MET A 86 4.76 2.96 15.50
N TYR A 87 4.06 2.96 14.37
CA TYR A 87 3.69 4.17 13.64
C TYR A 87 2.30 4.63 14.07
N ASP A 88 2.20 5.88 14.48
CA ASP A 88 0.93 6.47 14.92
C ASP A 88 0.13 7.09 13.76
N ASN A 89 0.74 7.23 12.58
CA ASN A 89 0.17 7.85 11.39
C ASN A 89 -0.33 6.85 10.34
N ILE A 90 -0.59 5.60 10.73
CA ILE A 90 -1.15 4.56 9.85
C ILE A 90 -2.54 4.10 10.31
N GLU A 91 -3.43 3.88 9.36
CA GLU A 91 -4.69 3.16 9.52
C GLU A 91 -4.71 2.00 8.52
N ILE A 92 -5.05 0.79 8.97
CA ILE A 92 -5.07 -0.40 8.12
C ILE A 92 -6.50 -0.93 8.05
N ILE A 93 -7.02 -1.08 6.84
CA ILE A 93 -8.38 -1.54 6.57
C ILE A 93 -8.31 -2.83 5.76
N ASN A 94 -8.85 -3.91 6.30
CA ASN A 94 -8.99 -5.17 5.56
C ASN A 94 -10.33 -5.21 4.82
N GLU A 95 -10.36 -4.73 3.58
CA GLU A 95 -11.56 -4.74 2.74
C GLU A 95 -11.19 -4.68 1.25
N ASP A 96 -12.13 -5.09 0.40
CA ASP A 96 -12.08 -4.82 -1.03
C ASP A 96 -12.30 -3.32 -1.29
N ILE A 97 -11.31 -2.66 -1.91
CA ILE A 97 -11.39 -1.24 -2.25
C ILE A 97 -12.63 -0.90 -3.09
N LEU A 98 -13.12 -1.83 -3.92
CA LEU A 98 -14.30 -1.62 -4.77
C LEU A 98 -15.61 -1.52 -3.97
N LYS A 99 -15.60 -1.83 -2.67
CA LYS A 99 -16.75 -1.68 -1.78
C LYS A 99 -16.67 -0.41 -0.91
N LEU A 100 -15.55 0.30 -0.95
CA LEU A 100 -15.34 1.49 -0.14
C LEU A 100 -15.62 2.75 -0.95
N ASP A 101 -16.27 3.71 -0.29
CA ASP A 101 -16.38 5.08 -0.80
C ASP A 101 -15.16 5.87 -0.34
N ILE A 102 -14.16 5.98 -1.22
CA ILE A 102 -12.87 6.64 -0.97
C ILE A 102 -13.06 8.11 -0.56
N ASN A 103 -14.05 8.79 -1.17
CA ASN A 103 -14.35 10.19 -0.86
C ASN A 103 -14.92 10.37 0.55
N LYS A 104 -15.73 9.41 1.01
CA LYS A 104 -16.20 9.39 2.40
C LYS A 104 -15.11 8.95 3.37
N LEU A 105 -14.22 8.06 2.95
CA LEU A 105 -13.13 7.55 3.78
C LEU A 105 -12.14 8.66 4.17
N ALA A 106 -11.65 9.41 3.18
CA ALA A 106 -10.82 10.58 3.44
C ALA A 106 -11.02 11.64 2.34
N PRO A 107 -11.83 12.68 2.60
CA PRO A 107 -12.03 13.77 1.66
C PRO A 107 -10.68 14.43 1.32
N LYS A 108 -10.40 14.59 0.01
CA LYS A 108 -9.15 15.18 -0.52
C LYS A 108 -7.87 14.36 -0.30
N ALA A 109 -7.97 13.09 0.07
CA ALA A 109 -6.79 12.23 0.12
C ALA A 109 -6.22 12.00 -1.28
N LYS A 110 -4.89 11.93 -1.38
CA LYS A 110 -4.24 11.42 -2.59
C LYS A 110 -4.30 9.90 -2.57
N VAL A 111 -4.63 9.29 -3.69
CA VAL A 111 -4.66 7.83 -3.84
C VAL A 111 -3.39 7.37 -4.51
N VAL A 112 -2.71 6.40 -3.93
CA VAL A 112 -1.52 5.75 -4.49
C VAL A 112 -1.73 4.25 -4.49
N ALA A 113 -1.22 3.57 -5.50
CA ALA A 113 -1.40 2.13 -5.62
C ALA A 113 -0.40 1.51 -6.57
N ASN A 114 0.03 0.29 -6.25
CA ASN A 114 0.71 -0.60 -7.19
C ASN A 114 -0.30 -1.67 -7.64
N LEU A 115 -1.30 -1.25 -8.43
CA LEU A 115 -2.46 -2.09 -8.72
C LEU A 115 -2.10 -3.27 -9.62
N PRO A 116 -2.68 -4.46 -9.35
CA PRO A 116 -2.73 -5.52 -10.34
C PRO A 116 -3.47 -5.06 -11.60
N TYR A 117 -2.92 -5.40 -12.78
CA TYR A 117 -3.49 -5.01 -14.08
C TYR A 117 -4.98 -5.37 -14.27
N TYR A 118 -5.49 -6.40 -13.59
CA TYR A 118 -6.86 -6.89 -13.79
C TYR A 118 -7.95 -6.06 -13.10
N ILE A 119 -7.60 -5.17 -12.16
CA ILE A 119 -8.54 -4.27 -11.47
C ILE A 119 -8.34 -2.80 -11.82
N THR A 120 -7.28 -2.46 -12.58
CA THR A 120 -6.92 -1.07 -12.87
C THR A 120 -8.06 -0.31 -13.54
N THR A 121 -8.75 -0.90 -14.52
CA THR A 121 -9.87 -0.23 -15.20
C THR A 121 -11.00 0.14 -14.24
N SER A 122 -11.44 -0.80 -13.40
CA SER A 122 -12.53 -0.55 -12.44
C SER A 122 -12.16 0.54 -11.43
N ILE A 123 -10.93 0.54 -10.92
CA ILE A 123 -10.48 1.54 -9.94
C ILE A 123 -10.34 2.91 -10.58
N VAL A 124 -9.77 3.00 -11.79
CA VAL A 124 -9.62 4.29 -12.48
C VAL A 124 -10.99 4.87 -12.84
N THR A 125 -11.97 4.05 -13.23
CA THR A 125 -13.34 4.52 -13.48
C THR A 125 -14.04 5.02 -12.23
N GLU A 126 -13.79 4.43 -11.06
CA GLU A 126 -14.38 4.90 -9.79
C GLU A 126 -13.75 6.22 -9.31
N LEU A 127 -12.50 6.49 -9.69
CA LEU A 127 -11.73 7.67 -9.24
C LEU A 127 -11.88 8.92 -10.14
N ILE A 128 -12.48 8.80 -11.34
CA ILE A 128 -12.67 9.89 -12.31
C ILE A 128 -14.16 10.25 -12.41
#